data_AF-A0A2V9PQ43-F1
#
_entry.id   AF-A0A2V9PQ43-F1
#
_cell.length_a   1.000
_cell.length_b   1.000
_cell.length_c   1.000
_cell.angle_alpha   90.00
_cell.angle_beta   90.00
_cell.angle_gamma   90.00
#
_symmetry.space_group_name_H-M   'P 1'
#
loop_
_entity.id
_entity.type
_entity.pdbx_description
1 polymer ?
#
loop_
_entity_poly.entity_id
_entity_poly.type
_entity_poly.pdbx_seq_one_letter_code
_entity_poly.pdbx_strand_id
1 'polypeptide(L)'
;MKPLERRAERRLKHPAGTEVAAIRYLGNPKFLPSIRMGDWVVDCQKVGDARYVGPPAQALSHEKWTSSRGTKYAVLMLESPTHGESMTLSQFRKKVRSIESKLDAPNPRTRPIQSNDLADRILRLWTASGKVAKNMSRA
;
A
#
# COMPACT_ATOMS: atom_id res chain seq x y z
N MET A 1 -10.33 -13.57 -9.57
CA MET A 1 -10.06 -12.80 -8.34
C MET A 1 -10.38 -13.60 -7.08
N LYS A 2 -11.60 -14.10 -6.87
CA LYS A 2 -11.97 -14.90 -5.67
C LYS A 2 -10.95 -15.95 -5.19
N PRO A 3 -10.29 -16.75 -6.05
CA PRO A 3 -9.27 -17.71 -5.57
C PRO A 3 -8.00 -17.05 -5.01
N LEU A 4 -7.61 -15.88 -5.53
CA LEU A 4 -6.48 -15.09 -5.05
C LEU A 4 -6.80 -14.45 -3.69
N GLU A 5 -7.98 -13.86 -3.57
CA GLU A 5 -8.49 -13.28 -2.33
C GLU A 5 -8.52 -14.31 -1.22
N ARG A 6 -9.10 -15.50 -1.45
CA ARG A 6 -9.09 -16.62 -0.48
C ARG A 6 -7.70 -17.07 -0.06
N ARG A 7 -6.71 -17.02 -0.96
CA ARG A 7 -5.31 -17.36 -0.60
C ARG A 7 -4.68 -16.26 0.25
N ALA A 8 -4.97 -15.00 -0.03
CA ALA A 8 -4.49 -13.86 0.73
C ALA A 8 -5.15 -13.77 2.11
N GLU A 9 -6.44 -14.08 2.23
CA GLU A 9 -7.17 -14.14 3.51
C GLU A 9 -6.49 -15.08 4.51
N ARG A 10 -5.99 -16.23 4.04
CA ARG A 10 -5.22 -17.19 4.88
C ARG A 10 -3.88 -16.64 5.38
N ARG A 11 -3.43 -15.50 4.86
CA ARG A 11 -2.15 -14.87 5.19
C ARG A 11 -2.31 -13.60 6.04
N LEU A 12 -3.54 -13.21 6.37
CA LEU A 12 -3.79 -12.08 7.26
C LEU A 12 -3.12 -12.32 8.61
N LYS A 13 -2.35 -11.34 9.06
CA LYS A 13 -1.73 -11.38 10.40
C LYS A 13 -2.68 -10.86 11.48
N HIS A 14 -3.57 -9.93 11.14
CA HIS A 14 -4.45 -9.24 12.10
C HIS A 14 -5.92 -9.21 11.62
N PRO A 15 -6.58 -10.38 11.50
CA PRO A 15 -7.89 -10.50 10.85
C PRO A 15 -9.03 -9.72 11.53
N ALA A 16 -8.88 -9.32 12.81
CA ALA A 16 -9.91 -8.60 13.56
C ALA A 16 -10.05 -7.11 13.18
N GLY A 17 -9.14 -6.55 12.36
CA GLY A 17 -9.17 -5.14 11.97
C GLY A 17 -8.56 -4.83 10.61
N THR A 18 -8.29 -5.87 9.82
CA THR A 18 -7.72 -5.76 8.48
C THR A 18 -8.53 -6.54 7.46
N GLU A 19 -8.45 -6.09 6.22
CA GLU A 19 -9.07 -6.72 5.07
C GLU A 19 -8.03 -6.95 3.97
N VAL A 20 -8.38 -7.84 3.05
CA VAL A 20 -7.58 -8.07 1.84
C VAL A 20 -7.93 -7.01 0.80
N ALA A 21 -6.99 -6.12 0.54
CA ALA A 21 -7.03 -5.20 -0.58
C ALA A 21 -6.19 -5.74 -1.75
N ALA A 22 -6.53 -5.33 -2.98
CA ALA A 22 -5.81 -5.76 -4.18
C ALA A 22 -5.51 -4.58 -5.11
N ILE A 23 -4.24 -4.36 -5.44
CA ILE A 23 -3.82 -3.42 -6.48
C ILE A 23 -3.54 -4.21 -7.75
N ARG A 24 -4.18 -3.80 -8.86
CA ARG A 24 -4.02 -4.44 -10.17
C ARG A 24 -3.15 -3.57 -11.06
N TYR A 25 -2.09 -4.16 -11.59
CA TYR A 25 -1.22 -3.55 -12.57
C TYR A 25 -1.43 -4.23 -13.92
N LEU A 26 -1.61 -3.43 -14.97
CA LEU A 26 -1.59 -3.96 -16.33
C LEU A 26 -0.17 -4.43 -16.66
N GLY A 27 -0.04 -5.67 -17.15
CA GLY A 27 1.28 -6.27 -17.38
C GLY A 27 2.01 -6.63 -16.09
N ASN A 28 3.34 -6.51 -16.07
CA ASN A 28 4.19 -6.85 -14.93
C ASN A 28 5.21 -5.73 -14.64
N PRO A 29 4.89 -4.74 -13.78
CA PRO A 29 5.78 -3.63 -13.47
C PRO A 29 7.13 -4.08 -12.91
N LYS A 30 8.22 -3.43 -13.31
CA LYS A 30 9.59 -3.79 -12.88
C LYS A 30 9.82 -3.72 -11.36
N PHE A 31 9.07 -2.88 -10.64
CA PHE A 31 9.19 -2.75 -9.18
C PHE A 31 8.44 -3.84 -8.41
N LEU A 32 7.47 -4.51 -9.03
CA LEU A 32 6.60 -5.44 -8.29
C LEU A 32 7.37 -6.64 -7.72
N PRO A 33 8.33 -7.27 -8.45
CA PRO A 33 9.14 -8.35 -7.91
C PRO A 33 10.04 -7.95 -6.74
N SER A 34 10.33 -6.66 -6.55
CA SER A 34 11.15 -6.21 -5.42
C SER A 34 10.35 -6.06 -4.13
N ILE A 35 9.01 -6.12 -4.18
CA ILE A 35 8.15 -6.10 -3.00
C ILE A 35 8.10 -7.51 -2.41
N ARG A 36 8.56 -7.63 -1.17
CA ARG A 36 8.54 -8.87 -0.37
C ARG A 36 7.29 -8.93 0.50
N MET A 37 6.93 -10.14 0.89
CA MET A 37 5.86 -10.34 1.87
C MET A 37 6.24 -9.68 3.20
N GLY A 38 5.31 -8.91 3.78
CA GLY A 38 5.52 -8.13 5.00
C GLY A 38 6.05 -6.70 4.76
N ASP A 39 6.46 -6.35 3.54
CA ASP A 39 6.82 -4.96 3.23
C ASP A 39 5.61 -4.05 3.37
N TRP A 40 5.86 -2.84 3.87
CA TRP A 40 4.84 -1.79 3.93
C TRP A 40 4.70 -1.10 2.57
N VAL A 41 3.44 -0.94 2.14
CA VAL A 41 3.06 -0.32 0.88
C VAL A 41 2.16 0.86 1.18
N VAL A 42 2.48 2.00 0.58
CA VAL A 42 1.66 3.21 0.56
C VAL A 42 1.28 3.46 -0.89
N ASP A 43 -0.02 3.41 -1.17
CA ASP A 43 -0.57 3.52 -2.52
C ASP A 43 -1.15 4.92 -2.77
N CYS A 44 -0.83 5.48 -3.94
CA CYS A 44 -1.43 6.71 -4.45
C CYS A 44 -2.46 6.38 -5.53
N GLN A 45 -3.73 6.59 -5.23
CA GLN A 45 -4.84 6.28 -6.11
C GLN A 45 -5.43 7.55 -6.73
N LYS A 46 -5.93 7.43 -7.96
CA LYS A 46 -6.72 8.48 -8.63
C LYS A 46 -8.19 8.06 -8.66
N VAL A 47 -9.07 8.88 -8.11
CA VAL A 47 -10.53 8.69 -8.11
C VAL A 47 -11.17 9.94 -8.71
N GLY A 48 -11.75 9.82 -9.91
CA GLY A 48 -12.15 10.99 -10.70
C GLY A 48 -10.93 11.86 -10.98
N ASP A 49 -11.02 13.16 -10.67
CA ASP A 49 -9.88 14.09 -10.78
C ASP A 49 -9.04 14.22 -9.50
N ALA A 50 -9.52 13.65 -8.39
CA ALA A 50 -8.82 13.71 -7.12
C ALA A 50 -7.79 12.59 -6.99
N ARG A 51 -6.68 12.89 -6.30
CA ARG A 51 -5.64 11.92 -5.95
C ARG A 51 -5.57 11.77 -4.44
N TYR A 52 -5.60 10.54 -3.98
CA TYR A 52 -5.56 10.18 -2.57
C TYR A 52 -4.42 9.22 -2.31
N VAL A 53 -3.95 9.22 -1.07
CA VAL A 53 -2.97 8.27 -0.57
C VAL A 53 -3.67 7.44 0.49
N GLY A 54 -3.81 6.16 0.23
CA GLY A 54 -4.44 5.20 1.12
C GLY A 54 -3.62 5.00 2.40
N PRO A 55 -4.23 4.40 3.44
CA PRO A 55 -3.51 4.00 4.63
C PRO A 55 -2.38 3.01 4.28
N PRO A 56 -1.30 2.94 5.08
CA PRO A 56 -0.28 1.94 4.88
C PRO A 56 -0.84 0.52 5.03
N ALA A 57 -0.43 -0.35 4.12
CA ALA A 57 -0.86 -1.74 4.08
C ALA A 57 0.35 -2.68 3.97
N GLN A 58 0.26 -3.91 4.45
CA GLN A 58 1.34 -4.89 4.36
C GLN A 58 1.18 -5.79 3.15
N ALA A 59 2.26 -6.06 2.43
CA ALA A 59 2.24 -6.98 1.31
C ALA A 59 2.02 -8.43 1.76
N LEU A 60 0.99 -9.09 1.23
CA LEU A 60 0.66 -10.50 1.49
C LEU A 60 1.19 -11.43 0.39
N SER A 61 1.03 -11.02 -0.86
CA SER A 61 1.52 -11.74 -2.04
C SER A 61 1.50 -10.84 -3.27
N HIS A 62 2.27 -11.20 -4.29
CA HIS A 62 2.00 -10.75 -5.65
C HIS A 62 1.79 -11.95 -6.56
N GLU A 63 0.78 -11.90 -7.42
CA GLU A 63 0.36 -13.03 -8.24
C GLU A 63 -0.11 -12.54 -9.61
N LYS A 64 -0.05 -13.42 -10.63
CA LYS A 64 -0.58 -13.12 -11.96
C LYS A 64 -2.06 -13.49 -12.02
N TRP A 65 -2.87 -12.64 -12.62
CA TRP A 65 -4.29 -12.90 -12.86
C TRP A 65 -4.69 -12.53 -14.29
N THR A 66 -5.41 -13.44 -14.95
CA THR A 66 -6.01 -13.17 -16.26
C THR A 66 -7.50 -12.92 -16.08
N SER A 67 -8.00 -11.81 -16.60
CA SER A 67 -9.43 -11.49 -16.61
C SER A 67 -10.21 -12.43 -17.53
N SER A 68 -11.54 -12.45 -17.39
CA SER A 68 -12.42 -13.20 -18.30
C SER A 68 -12.28 -12.77 -19.77
N ARG A 69 -11.82 -11.54 -20.02
CA ARG A 69 -11.56 -10.99 -21.36
C ARG A 69 -10.14 -11.27 -21.88
N GLY A 70 -9.34 -12.08 -21.16
CA GLY A 70 -7.98 -12.44 -21.55
C GLY A 70 -6.90 -11.42 -21.17
N THR A 71 -7.26 -10.25 -20.64
CA THR A 71 -6.28 -9.26 -20.18
C THR A 71 -5.49 -9.77 -18.98
N LYS A 72 -4.15 -9.69 -19.06
CA LYS A 72 -3.23 -10.13 -18.01
C LYS A 72 -2.88 -8.98 -17.06
N TYR A 73 -3.00 -9.27 -15.78
CA TYR A 73 -2.66 -8.36 -14.69
C TYR A 73 -1.64 -9.02 -13.76
N ALA A 74 -0.75 -8.20 -13.22
CA ALA A 74 -0.06 -8.53 -11.99
C ALA A 74 -0.83 -7.91 -10.83
N VAL A 75 -1.10 -8.69 -9.80
CA VAL A 75 -1.93 -8.30 -8.67
C VAL A 75 -1.08 -8.33 -7.41
N LEU A 76 -1.04 -7.21 -6.69
CA LEU A 76 -0.46 -7.12 -5.36
C LEU A 76 -1.59 -7.23 -4.34
N MET A 77 -1.54 -8.28 -3.52
CA MET A 77 -2.47 -8.51 -2.42
C MET A 77 -1.90 -7.87 -1.16
N LEU A 78 -2.72 -7.11 -0.47
CA LEU A 78 -2.35 -6.29 0.67
C LEU A 78 -3.26 -6.59 1.86
N GLU A 79 -2.68 -6.61 3.06
CA GLU A 79 -3.40 -6.51 4.32
C GLU A 79 -3.55 -5.03 4.64
N SER A 80 -4.77 -4.52 4.50
CA SER A 80 -5.10 -3.10 4.69
C SER A 80 -5.99 -2.95 5.93
N PRO A 81 -5.84 -1.89 6.73
CA PRO A 81 -6.77 -1.63 7.83
C PRO A 81 -8.17 -1.32 7.30
N THR A 82 -9.19 -1.97 7.85
CA THR A 82 -10.60 -1.84 7.43
C THR A 82 -11.14 -0.42 7.59
N HIS A 83 -10.66 0.31 8.61
CA HIS A 83 -11.04 1.69 8.90
C HIS A 83 -9.88 2.67 8.69
N GLY A 84 -8.94 2.35 7.80
CA GLY A 84 -7.80 3.22 7.53
C GLY A 84 -8.21 4.50 6.81
N GLU A 85 -7.90 5.66 7.40
CA GLU A 85 -8.17 6.94 6.77
C GLU A 85 -7.24 7.19 5.58
N SER A 86 -7.80 7.70 4.48
CA SER A 86 -7.02 8.20 3.35
C SER A 86 -6.76 9.69 3.52
N MET A 87 -5.67 10.20 2.95
CA MET A 87 -5.41 11.63 2.85
C MET A 87 -5.26 12.06 1.40
N THR A 88 -5.50 13.34 1.11
CA THR A 88 -5.24 13.86 -0.25
C THR A 88 -3.75 13.80 -0.57
N LEU A 89 -3.41 13.66 -1.86
CA LEU A 89 -2.01 13.69 -2.30
C LEU A 89 -1.30 14.99 -1.90
N SER A 90 -2.00 16.12 -1.94
CA SER A 90 -1.47 17.41 -1.52
C SER A 90 -1.13 17.45 -0.02
N GLN A 91 -1.98 16.89 0.84
CA GLN A 91 -1.70 16.76 2.27
C GLN A 91 -0.51 15.83 2.53
N PHE A 92 -0.46 14.68 1.85
CA PHE A 92 0.67 13.75 1.93
C PHE A 92 1.98 14.43 1.54
N ARG A 93 2.01 15.11 0.38
CA ARG A 93 3.18 15.84 -0.13
C ARG A 93 3.68 16.90 0.85
N LYS A 94 2.78 17.70 1.41
CA LYS A 94 3.11 18.72 2.42
C LYS A 94 3.80 18.10 3.64
N LYS A 95 3.32 16.95 4.12
CA LYS A 95 3.89 16.25 5.28
C LYS A 95 5.22 15.55 4.93
N VAL A 96 5.29 14.85 3.80
CA VAL A 96 6.43 14.00 3.44
C VAL A 96 7.64 14.78 2.94
N ARG A 97 7.48 16.02 2.45
CA ARG A 97 8.58 16.86 1.97
C ARG A 97 9.73 16.99 2.98
N SER A 98 9.42 17.02 4.27
CA SER A 98 10.40 17.12 5.37
C SER A 98 11.07 15.79 5.77
N ILE A 99 10.60 14.68 5.21
CA ILE A 99 11.06 13.31 5.50
C ILE A 99 11.83 12.78 4.29
N GLU A 100 11.20 12.83 3.12
CA GLU A 100 11.77 12.37 1.84
C GLU A 100 11.30 13.31 0.73
N SER A 101 12.13 14.29 0.39
CA SER A 101 11.80 15.33 -0.60
C SER A 101 11.56 14.77 -2.00
N LYS A 102 12.13 13.61 -2.35
CA LYS A 102 11.92 12.98 -3.67
C LYS A 102 10.47 12.52 -3.89
N LEU A 103 9.70 12.31 -2.82
CA LEU A 103 8.28 11.94 -2.90
C LEU A 103 7.37 13.15 -3.21
N ASP A 104 7.89 14.37 -3.08
CA ASP A 104 7.18 15.61 -3.45
C ASP A 104 7.40 16.03 -4.91
N ALA A 105 8.15 15.25 -5.69
CA ALA A 105 8.29 15.49 -7.12
C ALA A 105 6.92 15.45 -7.84
N PRO A 106 6.71 16.19 -8.94
CA PRO A 106 5.44 16.19 -9.69
C PRO A 106 4.97 14.79 -10.10
N ASN A 107 5.92 13.94 -10.51
CA ASN A 107 5.71 12.54 -10.89
C ASN A 107 6.75 11.65 -10.15
N PRO A 108 6.52 11.35 -8.86
CA PRO A 108 7.47 10.55 -8.10
C PRO A 108 7.44 9.11 -8.64
N ARG A 109 8.61 8.54 -8.93
CA ARG A 109 8.70 7.12 -9.30
C ARG A 109 8.46 6.25 -8.06
N THR A 110 7.76 5.12 -8.24
CA THR A 110 7.69 4.07 -7.23
C THR A 110 9.11 3.67 -6.83
N ARG A 111 9.42 3.75 -5.54
CA ARG A 111 10.76 3.46 -5.00
C ARG A 111 10.66 2.84 -3.61
N PRO A 112 11.57 1.92 -3.25
CA PRO A 112 11.71 1.49 -1.87
C PRO A 112 12.27 2.64 -1.01
N ILE A 113 11.80 2.75 0.22
CA ILE A 113 12.40 3.57 1.27
C ILE A 113 13.25 2.62 2.14
N GLN A 114 14.57 2.65 1.96
CA GLN A 114 15.48 1.69 2.59
C GLN A 114 15.83 2.03 4.05
N SER A 115 15.67 3.29 4.45
CA SER A 115 15.91 3.70 5.84
C SER A 115 14.69 3.39 6.68
N ASN A 116 14.86 2.56 7.71
CA ASN A 116 13.81 2.24 8.67
C ASN A 116 13.27 3.50 9.36
N ASP A 117 14.14 4.45 9.72
CA ASP A 117 13.72 5.71 10.35
C ASP A 117 12.84 6.56 9.44
N LEU A 118 13.19 6.66 8.15
CA LEU A 118 12.37 7.37 7.17
C LEU A 118 11.05 6.65 6.92
N ALA A 119 11.09 5.33 6.79
CA ALA A 119 9.90 4.51 6.60
C ALA A 119 8.95 4.67 7.79
N ASP A 120 9.45 4.55 9.01
CA ASP A 120 8.68 4.77 10.23
C ASP A 120 8.03 6.15 10.23
N ARG A 121 8.80 7.22 10.00
CA ARG A 121 8.31 8.60 9.91
C ARG A 121 7.19 8.76 8.87
N ILE A 122 7.29 8.10 7.71
CA ILE A 122 6.24 8.10 6.69
C ILE A 122 5.00 7.37 7.18
N LEU A 123 5.14 6.18 7.77
CA LEU A 123 4.02 5.43 8.33
C LEU A 123 3.29 6.22 9.43
N ARG A 124 4.01 7.08 10.17
CA ARG A 124 3.44 7.94 11.21
C ARG A 124 2.40 8.94 10.68
N LEU A 125 2.42 9.28 9.39
CA LEU A 125 1.59 10.34 8.83
C LEU A 125 0.07 10.09 8.92
N TRP A 126 -0.32 8.82 9.11
CA TRP A 126 -1.70 8.34 9.19
C TRP A 126 -2.27 8.21 10.61
N THR A 127 -1.55 8.64 11.64
CA THR A 127 -2.06 8.66 13.03
C THR A 127 -1.62 9.93 13.74
N ALA A 128 -2.43 10.46 14.66
CA ALA A 128 -2.05 11.64 15.46
C ALA A 128 -0.77 11.40 16.29
N SER A 129 -0.53 10.16 16.73
CA SER A 129 0.62 9.74 17.56
C SER A 129 1.75 9.07 16.77
N GLY A 130 1.61 8.92 15.45
CA GLY A 130 2.62 8.32 14.60
C GLY A 130 2.93 6.83 14.83
N LYS A 131 1.94 6.00 15.12
CA LYS A 131 2.14 4.57 15.41
C LYS A 131 1.16 3.67 14.65
N VAL A 132 1.27 3.65 13.32
CA VAL A 132 0.55 2.65 12.51
C VAL A 132 1.03 1.23 12.85
N ALA A 133 2.33 1.03 13.12
CA ALA A 133 2.90 -0.29 13.39
C ALA A 133 2.51 -0.93 14.75
N LYS A 134 2.24 -0.13 15.80
CA LYS A 134 1.93 -0.65 17.15
C LYS A 134 0.46 -0.94 17.39
N ASN A 135 -0.44 -0.28 16.67
CA ASN A 135 -1.87 -0.42 16.90
C ASN A 135 -2.47 -1.60 16.12
N MET A 136 -1.84 -2.03 15.02
CA MET A 136 -2.26 -3.26 14.33
C MET A 136 -1.94 -4.53 15.12
N SER A 137 -0.90 -4.51 15.96
CA SER A 137 -0.45 -5.64 16.78
C SER A 137 -1.25 -5.84 18.08
N ARG A 138 -2.33 -5.08 18.29
CA ARG A 138 -3.17 -5.13 19.51
C ARG A 138 -4.67 -5.29 19.25
N ALA A 139 -5.06 -5.74 18.06
CA ALA A 139 -6.43 -6.18 17.79
C ALA A 139 -6.55 -7.70 17.93
#